data_AF-A0A059C3V5-F1
#
_entry.id   AF-A0A059C3V5-F1
#
_cell.length_a   1.000
_cell.length_b   1.000
_cell.length_c   1.000
_cell.angle_alpha   90.00
_cell.angle_beta   90.00
_cell.angle_gamma   90.00
#
_symmetry.space_group_name_H-M   'P 1'
#
loop_
_entity.id
_entity.type
_entity.pdbx_description
1 polymer ?
#
loop_
_entity_poly.entity_id
_entity_poly.type
_entity_poly.pdbx_seq_one_letter_code
_entity_poly.pdbx_strand_id
1 'polypeptide(L)'
;MTAFLEGHDLWEAVENDYEVAPLLDNPTLNQIKYHKERITRKAKAKSCMYAAVSPTIFTRIMKCDFAKAIWDFLKDEYEGDEKIRGMKVLNLLREFER
;
A
#
# COMPACT_ATOMS: atom_id res chain seq x y z
N MET A 1 2.08 -6.64 -6.22
CA MET A 1 2.35 -5.19 -6.07
C MET A 1 3.59 -4.92 -5.21
N THR A 2 3.89 -5.71 -4.18
CA THR A 2 5.14 -5.60 -3.37
C THR A 2 6.41 -5.49 -4.21
N ALA A 3 6.70 -6.48 -5.07
CA ALA A 3 7.89 -6.47 -5.92
C ALA A 3 8.00 -5.23 -6.84
N PHE A 4 6.86 -4.68 -7.28
CA PHE A 4 6.84 -3.44 -8.07
C PHE A 4 7.24 -2.23 -7.22
N LEU A 5 6.71 -2.11 -6.01
CA LEU A 5 7.05 -1.02 -5.09
C LEU A 5 8.50 -1.12 -4.59
N GLU A 6 9.01 -2.33 -4.38
CA GLU A 6 10.42 -2.59 -4.05
C GLU A 6 11.34 -2.18 -5.20
N GLY A 7 11.04 -2.59 -6.44
CA GLY A 7 11.82 -2.22 -7.62
C GLY A 7 11.82 -0.71 -7.94
N HIS A 8 10.92 0.05 -7.32
CA HIS A 8 10.82 1.51 -7.45
C HIS A 8 11.27 2.28 -6.19
N ASP A 9 11.85 1.61 -5.19
CA ASP A 9 12.26 2.21 -3.91
C ASP A 9 11.11 2.93 -3.15
N LEU A 10 9.89 2.39 -3.28
CA LEU A 10 8.68 2.92 -2.66
C LEU A 10 8.21 2.10 -1.45
N TRP A 11 8.70 0.86 -1.30
CA TRP A 11 8.23 -0.06 -0.25
C TRP A 11 8.40 0.49 1.17
N GLU A 12 9.52 1.17 1.44
CA GLU A 12 9.80 1.78 2.74
C GLU A 12 8.68 2.75 3.20
N ALA A 13 8.08 3.48 2.25
CA ALA A 13 7.00 4.43 2.55
C ALA A 13 5.66 3.75 2.86
N VAL A 14 5.52 2.48 2.47
CA VAL A 14 4.36 1.64 2.80
C VAL A 14 4.60 0.93 4.11
N GLU A 15 5.77 0.33 4.29
CA GLU A 15 6.08 -0.50 5.45
C GLU A 15 6.19 0.29 6.76
N ASN A 16 6.93 1.39 6.75
CA ASN A 16 7.27 2.12 7.97
C ASN A 16 6.23 3.16 8.38
N ASP A 17 5.25 3.42 7.52
CA ASP A 17 4.23 4.47 7.65
C ASP A 17 4.71 5.78 8.32
N TYR A 18 5.92 6.19 7.96
CA TYR A 18 6.62 7.20 8.73
C TYR A 18 5.99 8.57 8.56
N GLU A 19 5.92 9.38 9.61
CA GLU A 19 5.63 10.80 9.45
C GLU A 19 6.89 11.55 8.99
N VAL A 20 6.68 12.57 8.15
CA VAL A 20 7.76 13.47 7.74
C VAL A 20 7.63 14.73 8.58
N ALA A 21 8.48 14.84 9.60
CA ALA A 21 8.53 16.02 10.45
C ALA A 21 8.87 17.28 9.62
N PRO A 22 8.35 18.46 10.02
CA PRO A 22 8.74 19.73 9.41
C PRO A 22 10.25 19.94 9.46
N LEU A 23 10.77 20.69 8.50
CA LEU A 23 12.16 21.16 8.55
C LEU A 23 12.34 22.11 9.73
N LEU A 24 13.51 22.07 10.36
CA LEU A 24 13.94 23.05 11.37
C LEU A 24 14.25 24.41 10.71
N ASP A 25 14.39 25.47 11.52
CA ASP A 25 14.56 26.85 11.04
C ASP A 25 15.83 27.09 10.21
N ASN A 26 16.87 26.27 10.37
CA ASN A 26 18.12 26.38 9.59
C ASN A 26 18.59 25.00 9.08
N PRO A 27 17.90 24.42 8.09
CA PRO A 27 18.22 23.10 7.60
C PRO A 27 19.38 23.17 6.59
N THR A 28 20.26 22.18 6.65
CA THR A 28 21.31 22.01 5.62
C THR A 28 20.69 21.61 4.28
N LEU A 29 21.40 21.86 3.17
CA LEU A 29 20.97 21.42 1.83
C LEU A 29 20.66 19.91 1.78
N ASN A 30 21.44 19.09 2.50
CA ASN A 30 21.22 17.65 2.59
C ASN A 30 19.91 17.31 3.32
N GLN A 31 19.58 18.03 4.40
CA GLN A 31 18.31 17.85 5.13
C GLN A 31 17.11 18.26 4.27
N ILE A 32 17.21 19.36 3.53
CA ILE A 32 16.15 19.81 2.60
C ILE A 32 15.93 18.76 1.51
N LYS A 33 17.01 18.27 0.90
CA LYS A 33 16.96 17.24 -0.15
C LYS A 33 16.30 15.96 0.37
N TYR A 34 16.77 15.46 1.50
CA TYR A 34 16.24 14.24 2.13
C TYR A 34 14.76 14.37 2.52
N HIS A 35 14.36 15.51 3.09
CA HIS A 35 12.96 15.79 3.42
C HIS A 35 12.05 15.77 2.18
N LYS A 36 12.47 16.43 1.09
CA LYS A 36 11.73 16.42 -0.19
C LYS A 36 11.64 15.02 -0.78
N GLU A 37 12.72 14.24 -0.73
CA GLU A 37 12.74 12.85 -1.19
C GLU A 37 11.74 12.00 -0.41
N ARG A 38 11.69 12.12 0.93
CA ARG A 38 10.74 11.38 1.77
C ARG A 38 9.29 11.73 1.48
N ILE A 39 8.95 13.00 1.31
CA ILE A 39 7.59 13.44 0.94
C ILE A 39 7.22 12.87 -0.43
N THR A 40 8.13 13.01 -1.39
CA THR A 40 7.91 12.54 -2.77
C THR A 40 7.72 11.02 -2.81
N ARG A 41 8.49 10.26 -2.04
CA ARG A 41 8.37 8.80 -1.93
C ARG A 41 6.98 8.40 -1.42
N LYS A 42 6.48 9.04 -0.36
CA LYS A 42 5.11 8.78 0.16
C LYS A 42 4.04 9.07 -0.90
N ALA A 43 4.12 10.21 -1.57
CA ALA A 43 3.16 10.58 -2.60
C ALA A 43 3.18 9.62 -3.80
N LYS A 44 4.38 9.20 -4.25
CA LYS A 44 4.55 8.23 -5.32
C LYS A 44 3.99 6.86 -4.95
N ALA A 45 4.26 6.36 -3.74
CA ALA A 45 3.71 5.10 -3.27
C ALA A 45 2.17 5.08 -3.34
N LYS A 46 1.50 6.13 -2.82
CA LYS A 46 0.04 6.27 -2.92
C LYS A 46 -0.44 6.33 -4.37
N SER A 47 0.22 7.13 -5.21
CA SER A 47 -0.14 7.25 -6.64
C SER A 47 -0.03 5.91 -7.37
N CYS A 48 1.04 5.15 -7.14
CA CYS A 48 1.21 3.81 -7.72
C CYS A 48 0.09 2.86 -7.29
N MET A 49 -0.32 2.90 -6.02
CA MET A 49 -1.45 2.09 -5.54
C MET A 49 -2.77 2.50 -6.19
N TYR A 50 -3.04 3.81 -6.31
CA TYR A 50 -4.24 4.32 -6.97
C TYR A 50 -4.31 3.95 -8.45
N ALA A 51 -3.18 3.99 -9.15
CA ALA A 51 -3.11 3.63 -10.56
C ALA A 51 -3.32 2.14 -10.83
N ALA A 52 -3.07 1.29 -9.83
CA ALA A 52 -3.14 -0.17 -9.98
C ALA A 52 -4.52 -0.76 -9.65
N VAL A 53 -5.47 0.03 -9.17
CA VAL A 53 -6.79 -0.44 -8.72
C VAL A 53 -7.91 0.03 -9.63
N SER A 54 -9.06 -0.64 -9.58
CA SER A 54 -10.24 -0.22 -10.32
C SER A 54 -10.85 1.08 -9.73
N PRO A 55 -11.65 1.84 -10.50
CA PRO A 55 -12.34 3.03 -9.99
C PRO A 55 -13.19 2.76 -8.73
N THR A 56 -13.81 1.58 -8.64
CA THR A 56 -14.60 1.17 -7.47
C THR A 56 -13.74 1.03 -6.23
N ILE A 57 -12.56 0.41 -6.34
CA ILE A 57 -11.64 0.30 -5.20
C ILE A 57 -11.01 1.64 -4.89
N PHE A 58 -10.64 2.43 -5.90
CA PHE A 58 -10.10 3.77 -5.74
C PHE A 58 -10.99 4.65 -4.85
N THR A 59 -12.31 4.68 -5.09
CA THR A 59 -13.23 5.49 -4.27
C THR A 59 -13.31 5.03 -2.81
N ARG A 60 -13.01 3.76 -2.52
CA ARG A 60 -12.93 3.22 -1.15
C ARG A 60 -11.63 3.62 -0.46
N ILE A 61 -10.50 3.56 -1.17
CA ILE A 61 -9.16 3.82 -0.61
C ILE A 61 -8.71 5.29 -0.67
N MET A 62 -9.36 6.14 -1.46
CA MET A 62 -8.93 7.54 -1.64
C MET A 62 -8.99 8.37 -0.35
N LYS A 63 -9.78 7.93 0.63
CA LYS A 63 -9.91 8.55 1.96
C LYS A 63 -8.81 8.12 2.93
N CYS A 64 -7.97 7.15 2.55
CA CYS A 64 -6.87 6.71 3.39
C CYS A 64 -5.71 7.70 3.32
N ASP A 65 -5.28 8.18 4.47
CA ASP A 65 -4.19 9.15 4.57
C ASP A 65 -2.83 8.51 4.30
N PHE A 66 -2.68 7.23 4.69
CA PHE A 66 -1.42 6.51 4.67
C PHE A 66 -1.36 5.44 3.58
N ALA A 67 -0.19 5.29 2.95
CA ALA A 67 0.04 4.23 1.96
C ALA A 67 -0.06 2.84 2.60
N LYS A 68 0.29 2.72 3.88
CA LYS A 68 0.11 1.50 4.68
C LYS A 68 -1.35 1.09 4.80
N ALA A 69 -2.24 2.03 5.16
CA ALA A 69 -3.67 1.77 5.26
C ALA A 69 -4.27 1.34 3.91
N ILE A 70 -3.83 1.96 2.80
CA ILE A 70 -4.22 1.52 1.46
C ILE A 70 -3.73 0.09 1.20
N TRP A 71 -2.47 -0.21 1.50
CA TRP A 71 -1.89 -1.53 1.32
C TRP A 71 -2.64 -2.62 2.09
N ASP A 72 -2.90 -2.38 3.38
CA ASP A 72 -3.59 -3.34 4.24
C ASP A 72 -5.03 -3.59 3.74
N PHE A 73 -5.74 -2.53 3.34
CA PHE A 73 -7.05 -2.66 2.70
C PHE A 73 -6.98 -3.50 1.42
N LEU A 74 -6.00 -3.26 0.55
CA LEU A 74 -5.85 -4.02 -0.69
C LEU A 74 -5.50 -5.48 -0.41
N LYS A 75 -4.70 -5.74 0.61
CA LYS A 75 -4.39 -7.09 1.06
C LYS A 75 -5.66 -7.82 1.46
N ASP A 76 -6.49 -7.22 2.32
CA ASP A 76 -7.75 -7.81 2.77
C ASP A 76 -8.75 -8.03 1.61
N GLU A 77 -8.87 -7.05 0.70
CA GLU A 77 -9.80 -7.12 -0.43
C GLU A 77 -9.40 -8.19 -1.46
N TYR A 78 -8.11 -8.32 -1.77
CA TYR A 78 -7.63 -9.19 -2.87
C TYR A 78 -7.11 -10.55 -2.42
N GLU A 79 -6.48 -10.65 -1.24
CA GLU A 79 -6.24 -11.96 -0.66
C GLU A 79 -7.60 -12.57 -0.25
N GLY A 80 -8.57 -11.74 0.11
CA GLY A 80 -9.94 -12.13 0.40
C GLY A 80 -10.09 -12.75 1.78
N ASP A 81 -11.31 -12.71 2.31
CA ASP A 81 -11.69 -13.36 3.57
C ASP A 81 -11.24 -14.83 3.56
N GLU A 82 -10.22 -15.15 4.36
CA GLU A 82 -9.67 -16.51 4.49
C GLU A 82 -10.76 -17.53 4.78
N LYS A 83 -11.83 -17.13 5.45
CA LYS A 83 -12.97 -17.99 5.76
C LYS A 83 -13.77 -18.33 4.51
N ILE A 84 -14.00 -17.37 3.62
CA ILE A 84 -14.72 -17.58 2.35
C ILE A 84 -13.84 -18.40 1.38
N ARG A 85 -12.53 -18.13 1.33
CA ARG A 85 -11.58 -18.97 0.57
C ARG A 85 -11.56 -20.41 1.09
N GLY A 86 -11.43 -20.59 2.41
CA GLY A 86 -11.44 -21.91 3.05
C GLY A 86 -12.72 -22.67 2.76
N MET A 87 -13.87 -22.00 2.80
CA MET A 87 -15.17 -22.61 2.51
C MET A 87 -15.32 -23.00 1.03
N LYS A 88 -14.78 -22.20 0.10
CA LYS A 88 -14.71 -22.56 -1.33
C LYS A 88 -13.79 -23.76 -1.58
N VAL A 89 -12.63 -23.81 -0.94
CA VAL A 89 -11.69 -24.95 -1.05
C VAL A 89 -12.31 -26.23 -0.48
N LEU A 90 -12.98 -26.15 0.68
CA LEU A 90 -13.67 -27.29 1.28
C LEU A 90 -14.82 -27.82 0.40
N ASN A 91 -15.60 -26.93 -0.22
CA ASN A 91 -16.64 -27.34 -1.16
C ASN A 91 -16.05 -28.02 -2.40
N LEU A 92 -14.98 -27.48 -2.97
CA LEU A 92 -14.28 -28.09 -4.09
C LEU A 92 -13.73 -29.48 -3.73
N LEU A 93 -13.10 -29.64 -2.56
CA LEU A 93 -12.61 -30.96 -2.10
C LEU A 93 -13.73 -32.00 -2.03
N ARG A 94 -14.91 -31.63 -1.52
CA ARG A 94 -16.08 -32.53 -1.48
C ARG A 94 -16.64 -32.87 -2.86
N GLU A 95 -16.48 -31.99 -3.84
CA GLU A 95 -16.87 -32.26 -5.24
C GLU A 95 -15.90 -33.23 -5.94
N PHE A 96 -14.62 -33.23 -5.56
CA PHE A 96 -13.61 -34.17 -6.09
C PHE A 96 -13.61 -35.54 -5.42
N GLU A 97 -14.12 -35.65 -4.18
CA GLU A 97 -14.28 -36.93 -3.45
C GLU A 97 -15.52 -37.74 -3.87
N ARG A 98 -16.29 -37.26 -4.85
CA ARG A 98 -17.54 -37.85 -5.33
C ARG A 98 -17.38 -38.50 -6.71
#